data_AF-A0A1E3YGV3-F1
#
_entry.id   AF-A0A1E3YGV3-F1
#
_cell.length_a   1.000
_cell.length_b   1.000
_cell.length_c   1.000
_cell.angle_alpha   90.00
_cell.angle_beta   90.00
_cell.angle_gamma   90.00
#
_symmetry.space_group_name_H-M   'P 1'
#
loop_
_entity.id
_entity.type
_entity.pdbx_description
1 polymer ?
#
loop_
_entity_poly.entity_id
_entity_poly.type
_entity_poly.pdbx_seq_one_letter_code
_entity_poly.pdbx_strand_id
1 'polypeptide(L)'
;MNSGIILNEKELRETKLRVARLTDALSSDTTVKQMTSGIPPEVVEQITGMMKAERKNLLASIEAYESAKDTGNASLLQQRTTRDPGVTLIVARIAKGYSQRDLAWRLGIKEQQVQRYEADRYNSISLKNYARIAALLGVDLRATIQENPIFRGLDEIIADVSKDDIKKILRHGRAKGWFSEEMNEAQLRQYIAENRIEFGSPSLLRTGLNVSDHSEDVLLHAWRARVASRARGIISKELAAFDPLDISWLPELVRLSSFDDGPKRSVNLLSEHGIIVIAEAQIPGLAIDGAAFLEQGRPVIGLTIRRDTIDNYWFTLLHELAHVILHYRTGLSTGFYDQNEAVSIDEQEAEADKFAENLLIPGERWARSTARIANSPEVIENFARELGIHPAIVFGRIRKERNNYTIFANKVGGSSVRAQLMESS
;
A
#
# COMPACT_ATOMS: atom_id res chain seq x y z
N MET A 1 -1.17 -2.63 13.93
CA MET A 1 -0.05 -2.67 12.97
C MET A 1 1.10 -1.84 13.51
N ASN A 2 2.33 -2.35 13.40
CA ASN A 2 3.50 -1.77 14.07
C ASN A 2 3.88 -0.44 13.39
N SER A 3 3.70 0.67 14.09
CA SER A 3 3.79 2.06 13.60
C SER A 3 5.22 2.52 13.28
N GLY A 4 6.12 1.60 12.92
CA GLY A 4 7.56 1.84 12.92
C GLY A 4 8.13 2.11 14.32
N ILE A 5 7.30 2.09 15.36
CA ILE A 5 7.70 2.32 16.75
C ILE A 5 8.05 0.98 17.39
N ILE A 6 9.09 1.00 18.23
CA ILE A 6 9.47 -0.13 19.08
C ILE A 6 8.91 0.14 20.48
N LEU A 7 8.09 -0.77 20.99
CA LEU A 7 7.36 -0.63 22.25
C LEU A 7 7.78 -1.66 23.31
N ASN A 8 8.52 -2.69 22.92
CA ASN A 8 9.01 -3.72 23.83
C ASN A 8 10.33 -4.34 23.35
N GLU A 9 10.95 -5.15 24.22
CA GLU A 9 12.26 -5.76 23.91
C GLU A 9 12.19 -6.80 22.80
N LYS A 10 11.04 -7.45 22.60
CA LYS A 10 10.87 -8.42 21.51
C LYS A 10 10.92 -7.70 20.17
N GLU A 11 10.16 -6.62 20.01
CA GLU A 11 10.17 -5.76 18.82
C GLU A 11 11.54 -5.13 18.58
N LEU A 12 12.28 -4.77 19.64
CA LEU A 12 13.65 -4.28 19.53
C LEU A 12 14.56 -5.34 18.87
N ARG A 13 14.50 -6.58 19.35
CA ARG A 13 15.30 -7.69 18.78
C ARG A 13 14.93 -7.97 17.33
N GLU A 14 13.63 -8.02 17.01
CA GLU A 14 13.15 -8.22 15.64
C GLU A 14 13.59 -7.09 14.71
N THR A 15 13.56 -5.85 15.19
CA THR A 15 14.00 -4.67 14.44
C THR A 15 15.51 -4.70 14.19
N LYS A 16 16.32 -5.05 15.20
CA LYS A 16 17.78 -5.24 15.04
C LYS A 16 18.11 -6.33 14.03
N LEU A 17 17.40 -7.46 14.04
CA LEU A 17 17.56 -8.51 13.04
C LEU A 17 17.21 -8.02 11.62
N ARG A 18 16.15 -7.20 11.47
CA ARG A 18 15.78 -6.60 10.19
C ARG A 18 16.84 -5.61 9.68
N VAL A 19 17.40 -4.77 10.57
CA VAL A 19 18.51 -3.87 10.24
C VAL A 19 19.75 -4.66 9.81
N ALA A 20 20.06 -5.78 10.47
CA ALA A 20 21.16 -6.65 10.08
C ALA A 20 20.95 -7.23 8.68
N ARG A 21 19.75 -7.73 8.37
CA ARG A 21 19.39 -8.22 7.02
C ARG A 21 19.51 -7.13 5.95
N LEU A 22 19.01 -5.93 6.22
CA LEU A 22 19.14 -4.78 5.31
C LEU A 22 20.61 -4.38 5.10
N THR A 23 21.41 -4.44 6.17
CA THR A 23 22.83 -4.12 6.09
C THR A 23 23.56 -5.14 5.24
N ASP A 24 23.29 -6.43 5.44
CA ASP A 24 23.85 -7.51 4.63
C ASP A 24 23.49 -7.34 3.14
N ALA A 25 22.20 -7.17 2.85
CA ALA A 25 21.69 -6.91 1.51
C ALA A 25 22.34 -5.68 0.83
N LEU A 26 22.68 -4.64 1.61
CA LEU A 26 23.33 -3.42 1.10
C LEU A 26 24.87 -3.48 1.05
N SER A 27 25.50 -4.47 1.70
CA SER A 27 26.95 -4.48 1.96
C SER A 27 27.80 -5.17 0.90
N SER A 28 27.21 -6.04 0.08
CA SER A 28 27.96 -6.83 -0.89
C SER A 28 27.41 -6.68 -2.31
N ASP A 29 28.26 -6.21 -3.22
CA ASP A 29 27.98 -6.19 -4.65
C ASP A 29 27.52 -7.56 -5.17
N THR A 30 28.03 -8.65 -4.58
CA THR A 30 27.69 -10.03 -4.95
C THR A 30 26.27 -10.42 -4.55
N THR A 31 25.81 -10.09 -3.34
CA THR A 31 24.44 -10.40 -2.88
C THR A 31 23.42 -9.50 -3.58
N VAL A 32 23.74 -8.22 -3.78
CA VAL A 32 22.91 -7.31 -4.59
C VAL A 32 22.78 -7.85 -6.01
N LYS A 33 23.88 -8.26 -6.65
CA LYS A 33 23.85 -8.84 -8.02
C LYS A 33 23.05 -10.13 -8.13
N GLN A 34 23.04 -10.97 -7.08
CA GLN A 34 22.24 -12.19 -7.07
C GLN A 34 20.75 -11.88 -6.90
N MET A 35 20.39 -11.01 -5.95
CA MET A 35 19.00 -10.61 -5.70
C MET A 35 18.40 -9.79 -6.85
N THR A 36 19.24 -9.03 -7.56
CA THR A 36 18.82 -8.14 -8.65
C THR A 36 19.09 -8.71 -10.04
N SER A 37 19.42 -10.00 -10.13
CA SER A 37 19.71 -10.64 -11.41
C SER A 37 18.49 -10.55 -12.35
N GLY A 38 18.68 -9.92 -13.51
CA GLY A 38 17.60 -9.69 -14.48
C GLY A 38 16.71 -8.48 -14.17
N ILE A 39 16.99 -7.72 -13.11
CA ILE A 39 16.33 -6.45 -12.81
C ILE A 39 17.12 -5.29 -13.46
N PRO A 40 16.45 -4.32 -14.10
CA PRO A 40 17.10 -3.17 -14.72
C PRO A 40 17.84 -2.29 -13.69
N PRO A 41 19.02 -1.73 -14.00
CA PRO A 41 19.81 -0.92 -13.06
C PRO A 41 19.03 0.25 -12.45
N GLU A 42 18.15 0.90 -13.23
CA GLU A 42 17.32 2.00 -12.77
C GLU A 42 16.35 1.57 -11.66
N VAL A 43 15.80 0.36 -11.78
CA VAL A 43 14.89 -0.23 -10.78
C VAL A 43 15.69 -0.66 -9.54
N VAL A 44 16.88 -1.22 -9.74
CA VAL A 44 17.79 -1.57 -8.63
C VAL A 44 18.18 -0.34 -7.81
N GLU A 45 18.42 0.79 -8.46
CA GLU A 45 18.72 2.05 -7.79
C GLU A 45 17.56 2.50 -6.89
N GLN A 46 16.32 2.47 -7.40
CA GLN A 46 15.12 2.82 -6.63
C GLN A 46 14.93 1.89 -5.42
N ILE A 47 15.06 0.58 -5.60
CA ILE A 47 14.92 -0.40 -4.52
C ILE A 47 16.04 -0.21 -3.48
N THR A 48 17.27 0.03 -3.92
CA THR A 48 18.40 0.30 -3.03
C THR A 48 18.19 1.58 -2.22
N GLY A 49 17.61 2.62 -2.86
CA GLY A 49 17.20 3.87 -2.21
C GLY A 49 16.18 3.62 -1.10
N MET A 50 15.12 2.87 -1.40
CA MET A 50 14.11 2.45 -0.41
C MET A 50 14.75 1.66 0.74
N MET A 51 15.59 0.66 0.46
CA MET A 51 16.26 -0.15 1.49
C MET A 51 17.14 0.70 2.42
N LYS A 52 17.84 1.70 1.87
CA LYS A 52 18.64 2.66 2.66
C LYS A 52 17.76 3.54 3.56
N ALA A 53 16.65 4.06 3.02
CA ALA A 53 15.70 4.87 3.76
C ALA A 53 15.05 4.08 4.90
N GLU A 54 14.58 2.86 4.61
CA GLU A 54 14.02 1.95 5.61
C GLU A 54 15.04 1.61 6.70
N ARG A 55 16.29 1.29 6.33
CA ARG A 55 17.35 1.03 7.32
C ARG A 55 17.58 2.23 8.23
N LYS A 56 17.63 3.45 7.68
CA LYS A 56 17.74 4.70 8.44
C LYS A 56 16.58 4.85 9.42
N ASN A 57 15.35 4.61 8.97
CA ASN A 57 14.15 4.71 9.81
C ASN A 57 14.15 3.70 10.96
N LEU A 58 14.55 2.46 10.71
CA LEU A 58 14.63 1.42 11.74
C LEU A 58 15.74 1.71 12.76
N LEU A 59 16.90 2.21 12.32
CA LEU A 59 17.97 2.65 13.21
C LEU A 59 17.52 3.80 14.13
N ALA A 60 16.84 4.80 13.57
CA ALA A 60 16.30 5.91 14.36
C ALA A 60 15.21 5.45 15.34
N SER A 61 14.47 4.39 15.01
CA SER A 61 13.47 3.79 15.90
C SER A 61 14.11 2.98 17.04
N ILE A 62 15.22 2.29 16.77
CA ILE A 62 16.07 1.66 17.79
C ILE A 62 16.62 2.71 18.74
N GLU A 63 17.21 3.79 18.20
CA GLU A 63 17.75 4.90 18.99
C GLU A 63 16.68 5.55 19.87
N ALA A 64 15.48 5.81 19.34
CA ALA A 64 14.39 6.37 20.12
C ALA A 64 14.00 5.48 21.31
N TYR A 65 13.96 4.16 21.12
CA TYR A 65 13.66 3.21 22.19
C TYR A 65 14.77 3.14 23.23
N GLU A 66 16.02 3.01 22.80
CA GLU A 66 17.19 2.90 23.69
C GLU A 66 17.40 4.19 24.49
N SER A 67 17.26 5.36 23.84
CA SER A 67 17.33 6.66 24.50
C SER A 67 16.28 6.80 25.60
N ALA A 68 15.02 6.44 25.33
CA ALA A 68 13.97 6.49 26.34
C ALA A 68 14.24 5.51 27.49
N LYS A 69 14.68 4.29 27.19
CA LYS A 69 14.96 3.26 28.20
C LYS A 69 16.11 3.65 29.12
N ASP A 70 17.20 4.17 28.56
CA ASP A 70 18.47 4.36 29.26
C ASP A 70 18.57 5.74 29.93
N THR A 71 17.99 6.77 29.32
CA THR A 71 18.08 8.16 29.82
C THR A 71 16.78 8.65 30.47
N GLY A 72 15.67 7.93 30.25
CA GLY A 72 14.32 8.37 30.62
C GLY A 72 13.75 9.47 29.72
N ASN A 73 14.50 9.96 28.73
CA ASN A 73 14.02 10.94 27.77
C ASN A 73 13.23 10.27 26.63
N ALA A 74 11.91 10.28 26.74
CA ALA A 74 11.01 9.73 25.72
C ALA A 74 10.68 10.68 24.56
N SER A 75 11.32 11.85 24.43
CA SER A 75 10.95 12.83 23.40
C SER A 75 10.99 12.26 21.97
N LEU A 76 12.05 11.50 21.63
CA LEU A 76 12.19 10.85 20.33
C LEU A 76 11.13 9.77 20.08
N LEU A 77 10.74 9.04 21.13
CA LEU A 77 9.67 8.06 21.05
C LEU A 77 8.31 8.75 20.89
N GLN A 78 8.06 9.82 21.65
CA GLN A 78 6.82 10.61 21.60
C GLN A 78 6.61 11.28 20.23
N GLN A 79 7.67 11.79 19.62
CA GLN A 79 7.62 12.33 18.25
C GLN A 79 7.17 11.29 17.22
N ARG A 80 7.41 10.01 17.49
CA ARG A 80 7.00 8.90 16.62
C ARG A 80 5.63 8.33 16.99
N THR A 81 5.10 8.64 18.18
CA THR A 81 3.79 8.14 18.61
C THR A 81 2.64 8.93 18.00
N THR A 82 1.59 8.19 17.63
CA THR A 82 0.27 8.75 17.41
C THR A 82 -0.27 9.34 18.72
N ARG A 83 -1.27 10.24 18.67
CA ARG A 83 -1.98 10.75 19.88
C ARG A 83 -2.83 9.66 20.59
N ASP A 84 -2.39 8.41 20.52
CA ASP A 84 -3.00 7.23 21.11
C ASP A 84 -2.70 7.20 22.62
N PRO A 85 -3.73 7.25 23.47
CA PRO A 85 -3.56 7.25 24.92
C PRO A 85 -2.92 5.94 25.42
N GLY A 86 -3.20 4.82 24.78
CA GLY A 86 -2.64 3.52 25.12
C GLY A 86 -1.14 3.45 24.85
N VAL A 87 -0.71 3.93 23.68
CA VAL A 87 0.73 3.99 23.34
C VAL A 87 1.48 4.93 24.29
N THR A 88 0.85 6.01 24.73
CA THR A 88 1.42 6.95 25.73
C THR A 88 1.80 6.23 27.03
N LEU A 89 0.96 5.31 27.52
CA LEU A 89 1.30 4.50 28.69
C LEU A 89 2.52 3.62 28.44
N ILE A 90 2.63 3.01 27.27
CA ILE A 90 3.78 2.15 26.94
C ILE A 90 5.07 2.96 26.90
N VAL A 91 5.05 4.13 26.26
CA VAL A 91 6.19 5.05 26.22
C VAL A 91 6.61 5.51 27.61
N ALA A 92 5.64 5.87 28.47
CA ALA A 92 5.92 6.25 29.85
C ALA A 92 6.54 5.11 30.67
N ARG A 93 6.10 3.85 30.45
CA ARG A 93 6.73 2.67 31.05
C ARG A 93 8.19 2.55 30.62
N ILE A 94 8.47 2.68 29.32
CA ILE A 94 9.82 2.58 28.77
C ILE A 94 10.72 3.69 29.35
N ALA A 95 10.23 4.94 29.40
CA ALA A 95 10.95 6.07 30.00
C ALA A 95 11.29 5.87 31.48
N LYS A 96 10.47 5.12 32.22
CA LYS A 96 10.79 4.75 33.61
C LYS A 96 11.77 3.57 33.71
N GLY A 97 12.23 3.01 32.60
CA GLY A 97 13.07 1.83 32.55
C GLY A 97 12.36 0.55 33.01
N TYR A 98 11.02 0.56 33.09
CA TYR A 98 10.26 -0.59 33.60
C TYR A 98 10.07 -1.63 32.51
N SER A 99 10.44 -2.88 32.79
CA SER A 99 9.99 -4.02 31.98
C SER A 99 8.49 -4.25 32.20
N GLN A 100 7.86 -5.03 31.32
CA GLN A 100 6.46 -5.45 31.50
C GLN A 100 6.28 -6.22 32.82
N ARG A 101 7.29 -6.99 33.23
CA ARG A 101 7.35 -7.68 34.52
C ARG A 101 7.39 -6.70 35.69
N ASP A 102 8.18 -5.62 35.60
CA ASP A 102 8.27 -4.62 36.67
C ASP A 102 6.96 -3.85 36.82
N LEU A 103 6.32 -3.49 35.70
CA LEU A 103 5.00 -2.87 35.71
C LEU A 103 3.95 -3.79 36.34
N ALA A 104 3.95 -5.08 35.95
CA ALA A 104 3.04 -6.07 36.51
C ALA A 104 3.22 -6.25 38.02
N TRP A 105 4.47 -6.33 38.49
CA TRP A 105 4.80 -6.41 39.92
C TRP A 105 4.29 -5.19 40.69
N ARG A 106 4.52 -3.97 40.19
CA ARG A 106 4.04 -2.72 40.81
C ARG A 106 2.52 -2.59 40.83
N LEU A 107 1.83 -3.19 39.85
CA LEU A 107 0.37 -3.23 39.78
C LEU A 107 -0.24 -4.40 40.56
N GLY A 108 0.56 -5.35 41.06
CA GLY A 108 0.06 -6.55 41.70
C GLY A 108 -0.75 -7.46 40.75
N ILE A 109 -0.37 -7.49 39.46
CA ILE A 109 -1.00 -8.35 38.46
C ILE A 109 0.04 -9.27 37.80
N LYS A 110 -0.41 -10.26 37.05
CA LYS A 110 0.48 -11.16 36.30
C LYS A 110 1.08 -10.44 35.10
N GLU A 111 2.33 -10.76 34.76
CA GLU A 111 3.01 -10.22 33.58
C GLU A 111 2.22 -10.45 32.28
N GLN A 112 1.64 -11.64 32.13
CA GLN A 112 0.77 -11.99 30.99
C GLN A 112 -0.41 -11.02 30.82
N GLN A 113 -0.92 -10.44 31.92
CA GLN A 113 -2.00 -9.45 31.86
C GLN A 113 -1.50 -8.13 31.25
N VAL A 114 -0.31 -7.67 31.65
CA VAL A 114 0.33 -6.47 31.07
C VAL A 114 0.66 -6.71 29.59
N GLN A 115 1.19 -7.89 29.25
CA GLN A 115 1.46 -8.26 27.86
C GLN A 115 0.20 -8.20 27.00
N ARG A 116 -0.94 -8.72 27.50
CA ARG A 116 -2.24 -8.62 26.81
C ARG A 116 -2.71 -7.18 26.67
N TYR A 117 -2.56 -6.37 27.71
CA TYR A 117 -2.90 -4.95 27.64
C TYR A 117 -2.04 -4.22 26.60
N GLU A 118 -0.72 -4.38 26.63
CA GLU A 118 0.17 -3.70 25.67
C GLU A 118 -0.02 -4.19 24.23
N ALA A 119 -0.32 -5.49 24.04
CA ALA A 119 -0.56 -6.07 22.71
C ALA A 119 -1.76 -5.41 22.00
N ASP A 120 -2.81 -5.05 22.75
CA ASP A 120 -3.97 -4.33 22.24
C ASP A 120 -3.93 -2.83 22.60
N ARG A 121 -2.73 -2.30 22.92
CA ARG A 121 -2.51 -0.89 23.26
C ARG A 121 -3.51 -0.36 24.30
N TYR A 122 -3.83 -1.18 25.30
CA TYR A 122 -4.79 -0.86 26.36
C TYR A 122 -6.23 -0.58 25.88
N ASN A 123 -6.60 -0.85 24.62
CA ASN A 123 -7.93 -0.54 24.07
C ASN A 123 -9.06 -1.27 24.83
N SER A 124 -8.81 -2.51 25.25
CA SER A 124 -9.78 -3.36 25.94
C SER A 124 -9.82 -3.17 27.47
N ILE A 125 -9.04 -2.24 28.04
CA ILE A 125 -8.98 -2.04 29.48
C ILE A 125 -10.08 -1.08 29.98
N SER A 126 -10.61 -1.32 31.19
CA SER A 126 -11.51 -0.35 31.83
C SER A 126 -10.79 0.98 32.12
N LEU A 127 -11.50 2.12 32.01
CA LEU A 127 -10.99 3.45 32.37
C LEU A 127 -10.40 3.50 33.79
N LYS A 128 -10.99 2.79 34.75
CA LYS A 128 -10.47 2.67 36.12
C LYS A 128 -9.05 2.10 36.15
N ASN A 129 -8.83 1.01 35.44
CA ASN A 129 -7.52 0.37 35.37
C ASN A 129 -6.54 1.21 34.53
N TYR A 130 -7.01 1.84 33.44
CA TYR A 130 -6.20 2.80 32.69
C TYR A 130 -5.68 3.91 33.61
N ALA A 131 -6.56 4.59 34.37
CA ALA A 131 -6.20 5.65 35.30
C ALA A 131 -5.22 5.18 36.38
N ARG A 132 -5.40 3.95 36.88
CA ARG A 132 -4.46 3.35 37.85
C ARG A 132 -3.06 3.17 37.26
N ILE A 133 -2.96 2.70 36.01
CA ILE A 133 -1.68 2.51 35.33
C ILE A 133 -1.06 3.87 34.99
N ALA A 134 -1.85 4.81 34.49
CA ALA A 134 -1.43 6.19 34.21
C ALA A 134 -0.83 6.86 35.45
N ALA A 135 -1.51 6.76 36.61
CA ALA A 135 -1.02 7.31 37.86
C ALA A 135 0.32 6.70 38.29
N LEU A 136 0.49 5.37 38.17
CA LEU A 136 1.76 4.70 38.47
C LEU A 136 2.89 5.18 37.53
N LEU A 137 2.56 5.36 36.25
CA LEU A 137 3.51 5.79 35.23
C LEU A 137 3.73 7.31 35.21
N GLY A 138 2.96 8.09 35.98
CA GLY A 138 3.06 9.55 36.00
C GLY A 138 2.52 10.22 34.74
N VAL A 139 1.54 9.59 34.08
CA VAL A 139 0.87 10.11 32.88
C VAL A 139 -0.39 10.86 33.29
N ASP A 140 -0.47 12.15 32.92
CA ASP A 140 -1.66 12.98 33.05
C ASP A 140 -2.38 13.06 31.70
N LEU A 141 -3.54 12.42 31.57
CA LEU A 141 -4.33 12.45 30.35
C LEU A 141 -5.36 13.58 30.44
N ARG A 142 -5.20 14.61 29.62
CA ARG A 142 -6.16 15.73 29.53
C ARG A 142 -6.97 15.62 28.26
N ALA A 143 -8.28 15.73 28.40
CA ALA A 143 -9.18 15.90 27.27
C ALA A 143 -9.43 17.39 27.06
N THR A 144 -9.27 17.85 25.83
CA THR A 144 -9.68 19.18 25.40
C THR A 144 -10.92 19.03 24.53
N ILE A 145 -11.97 19.76 24.84
CA ILE A 145 -13.14 19.86 23.97
C ILE A 145 -12.81 20.90 22.91
N GLN A 146 -12.78 20.46 21.65
CA GLN A 146 -12.60 21.33 20.49
C GLN A 146 -13.81 21.14 19.58
N GLU A 147 -14.27 22.20 18.95
CA GLU A 147 -15.17 22.06 17.82
C GLU A 147 -14.43 21.29 16.72
N ASN A 148 -14.95 20.13 16.34
CA ASN A 148 -14.44 19.36 15.21
C ASN A 148 -15.45 19.46 14.06
N PRO A 149 -15.36 20.52 13.22
CA PRO A 149 -16.29 20.71 12.13
C PRO A 149 -16.18 19.65 11.03
N ILE A 150 -15.12 18.82 11.02
CA ILE A 150 -14.89 17.75 10.04
C ILE A 150 -15.58 16.44 10.45
N PHE A 151 -15.74 16.21 11.76
CA PHE A 151 -16.31 14.96 12.29
C PHE A 151 -17.74 15.18 12.78
N ARG A 152 -18.64 15.57 11.87
CA ARG A 152 -20.05 15.86 12.16
C ARG A 152 -20.99 14.67 11.87
N GLY A 153 -20.55 13.46 12.22
CA GLY A 153 -21.34 12.23 12.09
C GLY A 153 -21.31 11.58 10.70
N LEU A 154 -21.83 10.35 10.60
CA LEU A 154 -21.95 9.58 9.34
C LEU A 154 -22.66 10.37 8.23
N ASP A 155 -23.54 11.30 8.62
CA ASP A 155 -24.32 12.14 7.71
C ASP A 155 -23.46 13.17 6.96
N GLU A 156 -22.36 13.66 7.53
CA GLU A 156 -21.48 14.66 6.90
C GLU A 156 -20.35 14.08 6.04
N ILE A 157 -19.91 12.84 6.30
CA ILE A 157 -18.89 12.14 5.47
C ILE A 157 -19.32 12.06 3.99
N ILE A 158 -20.63 12.11 3.74
CA ILE A 158 -21.30 11.97 2.44
C ILE A 158 -22.31 13.13 2.25
N ALA A 159 -22.24 14.22 3.04
CA ALA A 159 -23.20 15.33 2.94
C ALA A 159 -23.13 16.03 1.57
N ASP A 160 -21.93 16.17 1.02
CA ASP A 160 -21.68 16.81 -0.27
C ASP A 160 -21.76 15.85 -1.46
N VAL A 161 -22.11 14.58 -1.22
CA VAL A 161 -22.24 13.59 -2.28
C VAL A 161 -23.56 13.75 -2.99
N SER A 162 -23.49 13.88 -4.32
CA SER A 162 -24.69 14.02 -5.14
C SER A 162 -25.58 12.78 -5.04
N LYS A 163 -26.91 12.99 -5.02
CA LYS A 163 -27.89 11.90 -5.12
C LYS A 163 -27.72 11.06 -6.40
N ASP A 164 -27.10 11.64 -7.43
CA ASP A 164 -26.81 10.97 -8.69
C ASP A 164 -25.68 9.95 -8.51
N ASP A 165 -24.61 10.28 -7.78
CA ASP A 165 -23.50 9.36 -7.54
C ASP A 165 -23.90 8.19 -6.64
N ILE A 166 -24.72 8.42 -5.62
CA ILE A 166 -25.32 7.35 -4.81
C ILE A 166 -26.12 6.38 -5.70
N LYS A 167 -26.96 6.91 -6.59
CA LYS A 167 -27.73 6.08 -7.53
C LYS A 167 -26.82 5.33 -8.51
N LYS A 168 -25.75 5.95 -9.01
CA LYS A 168 -24.76 5.28 -9.85
C LYS A 168 -24.10 4.11 -9.12
N ILE A 169 -23.65 4.33 -7.88
CA ILE A 169 -23.00 3.31 -7.06
C ILE A 169 -23.96 2.15 -6.79
N LEU A 170 -25.19 2.43 -6.35
CA LEU A 170 -26.19 1.37 -6.09
C LEU A 170 -26.52 0.58 -7.37
N ARG A 171 -26.78 1.28 -8.49
CA ARG A 171 -27.08 0.64 -9.77
C ARG A 171 -25.92 -0.22 -10.26
N HIS A 172 -24.69 0.30 -10.19
CA HIS A 172 -23.50 -0.42 -10.57
C HIS A 172 -23.27 -1.63 -9.67
N GLY A 173 -23.32 -1.44 -8.36
CA GLY A 173 -23.11 -2.47 -7.36
C GLY A 173 -24.13 -3.60 -7.47
N ARG A 174 -25.42 -3.32 -7.72
CA ARG A 174 -26.42 -4.37 -7.99
C ARG A 174 -26.13 -5.13 -9.27
N ALA A 175 -25.86 -4.42 -10.37
CA ALA A 175 -25.53 -5.04 -11.66
C ALA A 175 -24.25 -5.90 -11.62
N LYS A 176 -23.35 -5.67 -10.65
CA LYS A 176 -22.10 -6.40 -10.44
C LYS A 176 -22.08 -7.30 -9.21
N GLY A 177 -23.22 -7.49 -8.54
CA GLY A 177 -23.33 -8.36 -7.37
C GLY A 177 -22.49 -7.90 -6.16
N TRP A 178 -22.24 -6.59 -6.05
CA TRP A 178 -21.60 -6.01 -4.86
C TRP A 178 -22.56 -5.98 -3.67
N PHE A 179 -23.83 -5.72 -3.96
CA PHE A 179 -24.87 -5.42 -2.99
C PHE A 179 -26.10 -6.29 -3.23
N SER A 180 -26.86 -6.58 -2.18
CA SER A 180 -28.20 -7.16 -2.34
C SER A 180 -29.16 -6.13 -2.95
N GLU A 181 -30.26 -6.60 -3.53
CA GLU A 181 -31.33 -5.73 -4.05
C GLU A 181 -31.93 -4.83 -2.95
N GLU A 182 -31.88 -5.29 -1.69
CA GLU A 182 -32.38 -4.58 -0.52
C GLU A 182 -31.46 -3.45 -0.03
N MET A 183 -30.21 -3.37 -0.53
CA MET A 183 -29.26 -2.37 -0.07
C MET A 183 -29.78 -0.95 -0.36
N ASN A 184 -29.94 -0.17 0.70
CA ASN A 184 -30.46 1.19 0.65
C ASN A 184 -29.35 2.25 0.80
N GLU A 185 -29.72 3.51 0.65
CA GLU A 185 -28.79 4.64 0.74
C GLU A 185 -28.09 4.72 2.12
N ALA A 186 -28.80 4.46 3.22
CA ALA A 186 -28.21 4.52 4.56
C ALA A 186 -27.15 3.43 4.77
N GLN A 187 -27.41 2.22 4.27
CA GLN A 187 -26.44 1.12 4.31
C GLN A 187 -25.22 1.39 3.41
N LEU A 188 -25.43 1.98 2.23
CA LEU A 188 -24.32 2.40 1.37
C LEU A 188 -23.48 3.50 2.05
N ARG A 189 -24.13 4.44 2.73
CA ARG A 189 -23.44 5.49 3.49
C ARG A 189 -22.55 4.89 4.57
N GLN A 190 -23.08 3.94 5.34
CA GLN A 190 -22.31 3.23 6.35
C GLN A 190 -21.13 2.47 5.73
N TYR A 191 -21.36 1.74 4.64
CA TYR A 191 -20.34 0.97 3.94
C TYR A 191 -19.15 1.84 3.45
N ILE A 192 -19.44 3.02 2.91
CA ILE A 192 -18.42 3.97 2.45
C ILE A 192 -17.71 4.61 3.65
N ALA A 193 -18.46 5.01 4.67
CA ALA A 193 -17.90 5.67 5.84
C ALA A 193 -16.96 4.76 6.64
N GLU A 194 -17.31 3.48 6.83
CA GLU A 194 -16.44 2.49 7.47
C GLU A 194 -15.10 2.39 6.74
N ASN A 195 -15.11 2.36 5.41
CA ASN A 195 -13.87 2.34 4.62
C ASN A 195 -13.05 3.64 4.73
N ARG A 196 -13.71 4.81 4.75
CA ARG A 196 -13.02 6.10 4.92
C ARG A 196 -12.37 6.22 6.30
N ILE A 197 -13.01 5.67 7.34
CA ILE A 197 -12.46 5.62 8.70
C ILE A 197 -11.29 4.64 8.78
N GLU A 198 -11.40 3.48 8.13
CA GLU A 198 -10.39 2.41 8.21
C GLU A 198 -9.09 2.75 7.45
N PHE A 199 -9.18 3.41 6.30
CA PHE A 199 -8.02 3.65 5.41
C PHE A 199 -7.74 5.13 5.12
N GLY A 200 -8.48 6.06 5.72
CA GLY A 200 -8.37 7.50 5.41
C GLY A 200 -8.76 7.83 3.96
N SER A 201 -8.45 9.06 3.54
CA SER A 201 -8.51 9.42 2.12
C SER A 201 -7.32 8.80 1.39
N PRO A 202 -7.53 7.99 0.34
CA PRO A 202 -6.43 7.39 -0.41
C PRO A 202 -5.55 8.50 -0.99
N SER A 203 -4.30 8.59 -0.51
CA SER A 203 -3.37 9.63 -0.95
C SER A 203 -2.60 9.27 -2.21
N LEU A 204 -2.66 8.01 -2.66
CA LEU A 204 -1.93 7.49 -3.85
C LEU A 204 -2.93 6.84 -4.79
N LEU A 205 -3.15 7.46 -5.95
CA LEU A 205 -4.19 7.09 -6.90
C LEU A 205 -3.74 7.44 -8.30
N ARG A 206 -3.59 6.44 -9.16
CA ARG A 206 -3.29 6.68 -10.55
C ARG A 206 -4.52 7.09 -11.36
N THR A 207 -4.53 8.34 -11.83
CA THR A 207 -5.61 8.96 -12.62
C THR A 207 -5.18 9.26 -14.06
N GLY A 208 -4.82 8.23 -14.84
CA GLY A 208 -4.45 8.44 -16.24
C GLY A 208 -3.23 9.37 -16.42
N LEU A 209 -3.38 10.44 -17.21
CA LEU A 209 -2.29 11.38 -17.59
C LEU A 209 -2.17 12.62 -16.69
N ASN A 210 -3.10 12.85 -15.76
CA ASN A 210 -3.14 14.03 -14.90
C ASN A 210 -3.28 13.59 -13.45
N VAL A 211 -2.42 14.07 -12.55
CA VAL A 211 -2.60 13.92 -11.10
C VAL A 211 -3.74 14.86 -10.69
N SER A 212 -4.90 14.31 -10.35
CA SER A 212 -5.99 15.06 -9.73
C SER A 212 -6.28 14.49 -8.36
N ASP A 213 -6.46 15.35 -7.36
CA ASP A 213 -6.81 14.93 -6.01
C ASP A 213 -8.25 14.37 -6.00
N HIS A 214 -8.36 13.04 -5.86
CA HIS A 214 -9.64 12.32 -5.74
C HIS A 214 -9.89 11.84 -4.30
N SER A 215 -9.19 12.40 -3.31
CA SER A 215 -9.33 12.06 -1.88
C SER A 215 -10.78 12.15 -1.38
N GLU A 216 -11.60 13.01 -1.99
CA GLU A 216 -13.02 13.21 -1.67
C GLU A 216 -13.99 12.51 -2.67
N ASP A 217 -13.49 11.76 -3.65
CA ASP A 217 -14.34 11.08 -4.64
C ASP A 217 -15.06 9.87 -4.02
N VAL A 218 -16.36 10.01 -3.80
CA VAL A 218 -17.20 8.95 -3.25
C VAL A 218 -17.23 7.67 -4.10
N LEU A 219 -17.06 7.79 -5.42
CA LEU A 219 -17.01 6.63 -6.31
C LEU A 219 -15.77 5.80 -6.01
N LEU A 220 -14.63 6.48 -5.79
CA LEU A 220 -13.40 5.83 -5.39
C LEU A 220 -13.55 5.10 -4.06
N HIS A 221 -14.11 5.77 -3.05
CA HIS A 221 -14.31 5.14 -1.73
C HIS A 221 -15.22 3.92 -1.80
N ALA A 222 -16.31 4.00 -2.56
CA ALA A 222 -17.21 2.86 -2.77
C ALA A 222 -16.51 1.69 -3.49
N TRP A 223 -15.74 1.98 -4.54
CA TRP A 223 -14.98 0.97 -5.25
C TRP A 223 -13.86 0.35 -4.39
N ARG A 224 -13.10 1.18 -3.65
CA ARG A 224 -12.05 0.70 -2.74
C ARG A 224 -12.64 -0.15 -1.61
N ALA A 225 -13.79 0.24 -1.05
CA ALA A 225 -14.50 -0.58 -0.06
C ALA A 225 -14.85 -1.97 -0.60
N ARG A 226 -15.24 -2.06 -1.89
CA ARG A 226 -15.49 -3.36 -2.54
C ARG A 226 -14.21 -4.18 -2.68
N VAL A 227 -13.13 -3.56 -3.13
CA VAL A 227 -11.81 -4.21 -3.23
C VAL A 227 -11.36 -4.73 -1.87
N ALA A 228 -11.42 -3.89 -0.83
CA ALA A 228 -11.10 -4.22 0.56
C ALA A 228 -11.94 -5.40 1.08
N SER A 229 -13.26 -5.35 0.87
CA SER A 229 -14.16 -6.44 1.26
C SER A 229 -13.81 -7.76 0.59
N ARG A 230 -13.44 -7.76 -0.70
CA ARG A 230 -13.01 -8.97 -1.40
C ARG A 230 -11.65 -9.46 -0.91
N ALA A 231 -10.71 -8.55 -0.65
CA ALA A 231 -9.41 -8.87 -0.08
C ALA A 231 -9.53 -9.55 1.29
N ARG A 232 -10.38 -9.05 2.19
CA ARG A 232 -10.67 -9.69 3.49
C ARG A 232 -11.11 -11.15 3.35
N GLY A 233 -11.92 -11.45 2.33
CA GLY A 233 -12.36 -12.83 2.02
C GLY A 233 -11.23 -13.76 1.54
N ILE A 234 -10.12 -13.21 1.03
CA ILE A 234 -8.91 -13.97 0.65
C ILE A 234 -7.98 -14.09 1.86
N ILE A 235 -7.81 -13.02 2.63
CA ILE A 235 -6.96 -12.97 3.83
C ILE A 235 -7.32 -14.06 4.83
N SER A 236 -8.60 -14.37 4.97
CA SER A 236 -9.12 -15.41 5.86
C SER A 236 -8.73 -16.84 5.44
N LYS A 237 -8.21 -17.05 4.22
CA LYS A 237 -7.85 -18.37 3.67
C LYS A 237 -6.36 -18.74 3.82
N GLU A 238 -5.65 -18.12 4.77
CA GLU A 238 -4.21 -18.28 5.00
C GLU A 238 -3.33 -17.96 3.76
N LEU A 239 -2.91 -16.69 3.64
CA LEU A 239 -1.95 -16.22 2.63
C LEU A 239 -0.51 -16.21 3.18
N ALA A 240 0.47 -16.41 2.30
CA ALA A 240 1.89 -16.19 2.60
C ALA A 240 2.15 -14.78 3.15
N ALA A 241 3.20 -14.63 3.96
CA ALA A 241 3.61 -13.33 4.48
C ALA A 241 4.41 -12.57 3.41
N PHE A 242 4.05 -11.32 3.15
CA PHE A 242 4.78 -10.45 2.24
C PHE A 242 6.13 -10.02 2.84
N ASP A 243 7.23 -10.27 2.11
CA ASP A 243 8.55 -9.74 2.43
C ASP A 243 8.93 -8.66 1.41
N PRO A 244 8.96 -7.36 1.79
CA PRO A 244 9.31 -6.27 0.87
C PRO A 244 10.77 -6.29 0.42
N LEU A 245 11.63 -7.12 1.01
CA LEU A 245 13.03 -7.26 0.61
C LEU A 245 13.25 -8.36 -0.44
N ASP A 246 12.30 -9.28 -0.59
CA ASP A 246 12.35 -10.28 -1.65
C ASP A 246 11.81 -9.66 -2.95
N ILE A 247 12.73 -9.42 -3.88
CA ILE A 247 12.46 -8.83 -5.20
C ILE A 247 12.86 -9.78 -6.34
N SER A 248 13.34 -10.99 -6.00
CA SER A 248 13.96 -11.93 -6.92
C SER A 248 13.01 -12.43 -8.01
N TRP A 249 11.71 -12.36 -7.73
CA TRP A 249 10.60 -12.78 -8.61
C TRP A 249 10.14 -11.70 -9.61
N LEU A 250 10.60 -10.44 -9.48
CA LEU A 250 10.20 -9.35 -10.39
C LEU A 250 10.50 -9.65 -11.88
N PRO A 251 11.68 -10.19 -12.26
CA PRO A 251 11.94 -10.53 -13.64
C PRO A 251 11.01 -11.62 -14.18
N GLU A 252 10.59 -12.56 -13.33
CA GLU A 252 9.62 -13.58 -13.71
C GLU A 252 8.24 -12.97 -13.96
N LEU A 253 7.79 -12.09 -13.07
CA LEU A 253 6.53 -11.38 -13.22
C LEU A 253 6.45 -10.65 -14.58
N VAL A 254 7.51 -9.97 -15.00
CA VAL A 254 7.55 -9.27 -16.30
C VAL A 254 7.45 -10.25 -17.47
N ARG A 255 8.16 -11.39 -17.40
CA ARG A 255 8.11 -12.43 -18.45
C ARG A 255 6.73 -13.06 -18.60
N LEU A 256 5.92 -13.09 -17.54
CA LEU A 256 4.54 -13.57 -17.61
C LEU A 256 3.70 -12.79 -18.63
N SER A 257 4.09 -11.55 -18.99
CA SER A 257 3.42 -10.79 -20.05
C SER A 257 3.44 -11.48 -21.41
N SER A 258 4.45 -12.28 -21.71
CA SER A 258 4.56 -12.99 -23.00
C SER A 258 3.55 -14.13 -23.18
N PHE A 259 2.85 -14.54 -22.12
CA PHE A 259 1.85 -15.62 -22.16
C PHE A 259 0.45 -15.08 -22.37
N ASP A 260 -0.38 -15.84 -23.11
CA ASP A 260 -1.78 -15.48 -23.38
C ASP A 260 -2.62 -15.35 -22.11
N ASP A 261 -2.37 -16.22 -21.12
CA ASP A 261 -2.97 -16.19 -19.78
C ASP A 261 -2.13 -15.42 -18.75
N GLY A 262 -1.22 -14.56 -19.22
CA GLY A 262 -0.30 -13.76 -18.42
C GLY A 262 -0.96 -13.00 -17.26
N PRO A 263 -2.06 -12.24 -17.48
CA PRO A 263 -2.79 -11.59 -16.40
C PRO A 263 -3.25 -12.52 -15.27
N LYS A 264 -3.72 -13.73 -15.60
CA LYS A 264 -4.10 -14.70 -14.57
C LYS A 264 -2.88 -15.22 -13.81
N ARG A 265 -1.78 -15.49 -14.51
CA ARG A 265 -0.53 -15.97 -13.90
C ARG A 265 0.11 -14.94 -12.98
N SER A 266 0.10 -13.66 -13.35
CA SER A 266 0.66 -12.60 -12.50
C SER A 266 -0.09 -12.46 -11.17
N VAL A 267 -1.42 -12.60 -11.18
CA VAL A 267 -2.22 -12.62 -9.93
C VAL A 267 -1.82 -13.79 -9.03
N ASN A 268 -1.63 -14.98 -9.61
CA ASN A 268 -1.20 -16.15 -8.85
C ASN A 268 0.20 -15.96 -8.25
N LEU A 269 1.17 -15.50 -9.06
CA LEU A 269 2.53 -15.25 -8.60
C LEU A 269 2.55 -14.21 -7.48
N LEU A 270 1.83 -13.09 -7.63
CA LEU A 270 1.74 -12.07 -6.59
C LEU A 270 1.11 -12.60 -5.29
N SER A 271 0.12 -13.49 -5.41
CA SER A 271 -0.50 -14.17 -4.25
C SER A 271 0.49 -15.07 -3.51
N GLU A 272 1.39 -15.76 -4.21
CA GLU A 272 2.44 -16.59 -3.60
C GLU A 272 3.43 -15.75 -2.78
N HIS A 273 3.64 -14.48 -3.18
CA HIS A 273 4.44 -13.50 -2.45
C HIS A 273 3.63 -12.66 -1.44
N GLY A 274 2.37 -13.03 -1.15
CA GLY A 274 1.57 -12.36 -0.12
C GLY A 274 0.92 -11.04 -0.56
N ILE A 275 0.87 -10.76 -1.86
CA ILE A 275 0.23 -9.59 -2.45
C ILE A 275 -1.12 -9.99 -3.06
N ILE A 276 -2.19 -9.33 -2.62
CA ILE A 276 -3.54 -9.62 -3.08
C ILE A 276 -3.87 -8.72 -4.27
N VAL A 277 -4.23 -9.30 -5.41
CA VAL A 277 -4.68 -8.53 -6.58
C VAL A 277 -6.16 -8.78 -6.81
N ILE A 278 -6.95 -7.71 -6.87
CA ILE A 278 -8.39 -7.75 -7.12
C ILE A 278 -8.70 -6.91 -8.36
N ALA A 279 -9.22 -7.56 -9.40
CA ALA A 279 -9.86 -6.86 -10.51
C ALA A 279 -11.34 -6.61 -10.17
N GLU A 280 -11.75 -5.34 -10.17
CA GLU A 280 -13.13 -4.93 -9.90
C GLU A 280 -13.52 -3.81 -10.86
N ALA A 281 -14.66 -3.94 -11.55
CA ALA A 281 -15.02 -3.01 -12.61
C ALA A 281 -15.15 -1.57 -12.08
N GLN A 282 -14.69 -0.58 -12.87
CA GLN A 282 -14.89 0.82 -12.51
C GLN A 282 -16.39 1.17 -12.38
N ILE A 283 -16.71 2.02 -11.41
CA ILE A 283 -17.99 2.71 -11.39
C ILE A 283 -17.94 3.80 -12.46
N PRO A 284 -18.95 3.91 -13.35
CA PRO A 284 -18.97 4.96 -14.37
C PRO A 284 -18.79 6.36 -13.78
N GLY A 285 -17.78 7.08 -14.26
CA GLY A 285 -17.39 8.41 -13.75
C GLY A 285 -16.09 8.38 -12.95
N LEU A 286 -15.69 7.23 -12.39
CA LEU A 286 -14.43 7.07 -11.69
C LEU A 286 -13.26 7.06 -12.67
N ALA A 287 -12.29 7.94 -12.46
CA ALA A 287 -11.19 8.18 -13.40
C ALA A 287 -9.88 7.46 -13.08
N ILE A 288 -9.90 6.41 -12.25
CA ILE A 288 -8.71 5.68 -11.82
C ILE A 288 -8.50 4.39 -12.62
N ASP A 289 -7.24 3.99 -12.80
CA ASP A 289 -6.90 2.71 -13.42
C ASP A 289 -6.59 1.61 -12.37
N GLY A 290 -6.10 2.01 -11.19
CA GLY A 290 -5.78 1.11 -10.06
C GLY A 290 -5.57 1.88 -8.75
N ALA A 291 -5.35 1.11 -7.68
CA ALA A 291 -4.91 1.64 -6.38
C ALA A 291 -4.19 0.54 -5.57
N ALA A 292 -3.17 0.92 -4.81
CA ALA A 292 -2.48 0.08 -3.83
C ALA A 292 -2.76 0.56 -2.40
N PHE A 293 -3.05 -0.37 -1.47
CA PHE A 293 -3.25 -0.06 -0.05
C PHE A 293 -2.99 -1.29 0.83
N LEU A 294 -2.97 -1.11 2.16
CA LEU A 294 -2.89 -2.22 3.11
C LEU A 294 -4.26 -2.60 3.64
N GLU A 295 -4.61 -3.88 3.59
CA GLU A 295 -5.78 -4.46 4.27
C GLU A 295 -5.28 -5.43 5.34
N GLN A 296 -5.63 -5.20 6.61
CA GLN A 296 -5.18 -6.02 7.74
C GLN A 296 -3.66 -6.30 7.75
N GLY A 297 -2.86 -5.35 7.23
CA GLY A 297 -1.40 -5.42 7.19
C GLY A 297 -0.85 -6.20 5.99
N ARG A 298 -1.69 -6.57 5.03
CA ARG A 298 -1.30 -7.21 3.76
C ARG A 298 -1.49 -6.23 2.59
N PRO A 299 -0.54 -6.18 1.63
CA PRO A 299 -0.70 -5.34 0.45
C PRO A 299 -1.81 -5.84 -0.47
N VAL A 300 -2.66 -4.91 -0.89
CA VAL A 300 -3.76 -5.12 -1.82
C VAL A 300 -3.58 -4.18 -3.01
N ILE A 301 -3.66 -4.73 -4.21
CA ILE A 301 -3.71 -4.00 -5.47
C ILE A 301 -5.11 -4.17 -6.05
N GLY A 302 -5.86 -3.08 -6.15
CA GLY A 302 -7.12 -3.01 -6.89
C GLY A 302 -6.88 -2.55 -8.32
N LEU A 303 -7.50 -3.20 -9.30
CA LEU A 303 -7.43 -2.82 -10.71
C LEU A 303 -8.82 -2.61 -11.30
N THR A 304 -9.07 -1.47 -11.94
CA THR A 304 -10.40 -1.17 -12.50
C THR A 304 -10.68 -1.87 -13.82
N ILE A 305 -9.61 -2.23 -14.55
CA ILE A 305 -9.64 -2.75 -15.93
C ILE A 305 -10.57 -1.90 -16.83
N ARG A 306 -10.59 -0.58 -16.58
CA ARG A 306 -11.34 0.41 -17.37
C ARG A 306 -10.92 0.36 -18.83
N ARG A 307 -9.60 0.31 -19.05
CA ARG A 307 -8.98 0.08 -20.36
C ARG A 307 -8.58 -1.38 -20.43
N ASP A 308 -9.40 -2.16 -21.11
CA ASP A 308 -9.21 -3.61 -21.29
C ASP A 308 -8.20 -3.87 -22.42
N THR A 309 -6.95 -3.48 -22.17
CA THR A 309 -5.82 -3.67 -23.08
C THR A 309 -4.61 -4.21 -22.31
N ILE A 310 -3.82 -5.05 -22.97
CA ILE A 310 -2.65 -5.72 -22.35
C ILE A 310 -1.60 -4.69 -21.89
N ASP A 311 -1.34 -3.66 -22.70
CA ASP A 311 -0.38 -2.61 -22.36
C ASP A 311 -0.76 -1.86 -21.08
N ASN A 312 -2.03 -1.46 -20.98
CA ASN A 312 -2.54 -0.74 -19.83
C ASN A 312 -2.55 -1.63 -18.58
N TYR A 313 -2.96 -2.89 -18.70
CA TYR A 313 -2.96 -3.82 -17.57
C TYR A 313 -1.57 -3.98 -16.95
N TRP A 314 -0.56 -4.31 -17.76
CA TRP A 314 0.79 -4.55 -17.26
C TRP A 314 1.42 -3.30 -16.68
N PHE A 315 1.21 -2.15 -17.32
CA PHE A 315 1.70 -0.88 -16.78
C PHE A 315 1.02 -0.53 -15.45
N THR A 316 -0.32 -0.62 -15.36
CA THR A 316 -1.03 -0.36 -14.11
C THR A 316 -0.61 -1.32 -13.01
N LEU A 317 -0.56 -2.62 -13.28
CA LEU A 317 -0.17 -3.61 -12.27
C LEU A 317 1.21 -3.30 -11.69
N LEU A 318 2.19 -3.00 -12.54
CA LEU A 318 3.56 -2.75 -12.09
C LEU A 318 3.73 -1.36 -11.45
N HIS A 319 2.91 -0.38 -11.81
CA HIS A 319 2.83 0.91 -11.13
C HIS A 319 2.30 0.72 -9.70
N GLU A 320 1.16 0.03 -9.52
CA GLU A 320 0.64 -0.25 -8.17
C GLU A 320 1.61 -1.12 -7.36
N LEU A 321 2.31 -2.05 -8.03
CA LEU A 321 3.35 -2.84 -7.39
C LEU A 321 4.55 -2.00 -6.94
N ALA A 322 4.91 -0.96 -7.70
CA ALA A 322 5.94 -0.02 -7.30
C ALA A 322 5.56 0.67 -5.99
N HIS A 323 4.30 1.06 -5.79
CA HIS A 323 3.84 1.57 -4.49
C HIS A 323 3.94 0.51 -3.38
N VAL A 324 3.59 -0.75 -3.68
CA VAL A 324 3.75 -1.87 -2.74
C VAL A 324 5.20 -2.05 -2.31
N ILE A 325 6.16 -1.93 -3.22
CA ILE A 325 7.58 -2.18 -2.95
C ILE A 325 8.29 -0.94 -2.37
N LEU A 326 8.12 0.21 -3.00
CA LEU A 326 8.84 1.45 -2.66
C LEU A 326 8.21 2.17 -1.47
N HIS A 327 6.87 2.13 -1.35
CA HIS A 327 6.12 2.97 -0.39
C HIS A 327 5.33 2.16 0.64
N TYR A 328 5.67 0.87 0.85
CA TYR A 328 4.94 -0.06 1.73
C TYR A 328 4.52 0.52 3.09
N ARG A 329 5.41 1.28 3.74
CA ARG A 329 5.21 1.81 5.10
C ARG A 329 4.93 3.31 5.15
N THR A 330 5.40 4.06 4.16
CA THR A 330 5.32 5.53 4.13
C THR A 330 4.13 6.03 3.34
N GLY A 331 3.71 5.32 2.29
CA GLY A 331 2.65 5.75 1.37
C GLY A 331 1.38 4.92 1.42
N LEU A 332 1.44 3.61 1.74
CA LEU A 332 0.25 2.75 1.76
C LEU A 332 -0.50 2.73 3.09
N SER A 333 0.13 3.23 4.16
CA SER A 333 -0.42 3.23 5.53
C SER A 333 -1.10 4.55 5.89
N THR A 334 -1.34 5.44 4.92
CA THR A 334 -1.75 6.84 5.14
C THR A 334 -3.22 6.98 5.57
N GLY A 335 -3.49 6.63 6.83
CA GLY A 335 -4.41 7.38 7.66
C GLY A 335 -3.64 8.52 8.31
N PHE A 336 -4.11 9.76 8.14
CA PHE A 336 -3.56 11.02 8.69
C PHE A 336 -2.57 10.88 9.85
N TYR A 337 -1.26 10.84 9.57
CA TYR A 337 -0.22 10.99 10.57
C TYR A 337 0.93 11.87 10.06
N ASP A 338 1.03 13.03 10.71
CA ASP A 338 2.12 13.99 10.89
C ASP A 338 2.99 14.45 9.69
N GLN A 339 3.00 15.76 9.49
CA GLN A 339 3.44 16.49 8.30
C GLN A 339 4.95 16.76 8.21
N ASN A 340 5.82 16.06 8.95
CA ASN A 340 7.18 16.58 9.13
C ASN A 340 8.28 15.97 8.25
N GLU A 341 8.04 14.87 7.50
CA GLU A 341 9.00 14.35 6.49
C GLU A 341 8.32 13.55 5.35
N ALA A 342 7.07 13.87 4.98
CA ALA A 342 6.42 13.16 3.88
C ALA A 342 6.97 13.61 2.52
N VAL A 343 7.60 12.69 1.78
CA VAL A 343 7.84 12.82 0.32
C VAL A 343 6.51 13.21 -0.32
N SER A 344 6.52 14.19 -1.22
CA SER A 344 5.28 14.67 -1.84
C SER A 344 4.59 13.54 -2.62
N ILE A 345 3.26 13.56 -2.68
CA ILE A 345 2.48 12.59 -3.47
C ILE A 345 2.98 12.55 -4.91
N ASP A 346 3.28 13.71 -5.49
CA ASP A 346 3.81 13.83 -6.85
C ASP A 346 5.15 13.12 -7.06
N GLU A 347 6.05 13.16 -6.07
CA GLU A 347 7.33 12.43 -6.13
C GLU A 347 7.10 10.91 -6.06
N GLN A 348 6.18 10.44 -5.22
CA GLN A 348 5.86 9.01 -5.12
C GLN A 348 5.23 8.48 -6.41
N GLU A 349 4.30 9.22 -7.03
CA GLU A 349 3.71 8.87 -8.32
C GLU A 349 4.77 8.82 -9.43
N ALA A 350 5.70 9.78 -9.45
CA ALA A 350 6.80 9.81 -10.42
C ALA A 350 7.78 8.64 -10.22
N GLU A 351 8.08 8.27 -8.98
CA GLU A 351 8.90 7.09 -8.66
C GLU A 351 8.22 5.80 -9.13
N ALA A 352 6.91 5.65 -8.90
CA ALA A 352 6.14 4.49 -9.32
C ALA A 352 6.06 4.36 -10.84
N ASP A 353 5.83 5.46 -11.56
CA ASP A 353 5.87 5.50 -13.02
C ASP A 353 7.24 5.08 -13.54
N LYS A 354 8.32 5.69 -13.04
CA LYS A 354 9.69 5.37 -13.47
C LYS A 354 10.04 3.90 -13.19
N PHE A 355 9.61 3.36 -12.06
CA PHE A 355 9.81 1.97 -11.70
C PHE A 355 9.13 1.04 -12.71
N ALA A 356 7.83 1.25 -12.96
CA ALA A 356 7.05 0.44 -13.89
C ALA A 356 7.60 0.52 -15.33
N GLU A 357 7.94 1.72 -15.81
CA GLU A 357 8.49 1.94 -17.14
C GLU A 357 9.80 1.18 -17.36
N ASN A 358 10.74 1.29 -16.41
CA ASN A 358 12.04 0.66 -16.54
C ASN A 358 11.98 -0.84 -16.31
N LEU A 359 11.13 -1.31 -15.38
CA LEU A 359 10.94 -2.74 -15.13
C LEU A 359 10.38 -3.47 -16.36
N LEU A 360 9.43 -2.84 -17.08
CA LEU A 360 8.88 -3.40 -18.32
C LEU A 360 9.87 -3.33 -19.48
N ILE A 361 10.45 -2.16 -19.71
CA ILE A 361 11.32 -1.89 -20.85
C ILE A 361 12.52 -1.06 -20.32
N PRO A 362 13.68 -1.69 -20.09
CA PRO A 362 14.85 -1.03 -19.52
C PRO A 362 15.23 0.23 -20.30
N GLY A 363 15.52 1.32 -19.60
CA GLY A 363 15.78 2.63 -20.20
C GLY A 363 16.91 2.61 -21.23
N GLU A 364 18.03 1.95 -20.91
CA GLU A 364 19.16 1.80 -21.83
C GLU A 364 18.78 1.03 -23.11
N ARG A 365 18.02 -0.08 -22.96
CA ARG A 365 17.55 -0.89 -24.09
C ARG A 365 16.57 -0.10 -24.95
N TRP A 366 15.69 0.67 -24.33
CA TRP A 366 14.73 1.54 -25.02
C TRP A 366 15.42 2.64 -25.82
N ALA A 367 16.37 3.34 -25.19
CA ALA A 367 17.07 4.47 -25.79
C ALA A 367 17.88 4.07 -27.04
N ARG A 368 18.44 2.85 -27.05
CA ARG A 368 19.21 2.31 -28.19
C ARG A 368 18.34 1.60 -29.25
N SER A 369 17.08 1.33 -28.96
CA SER A 369 16.22 0.56 -29.85
C SER A 369 15.68 1.41 -31.01
N THR A 370 15.76 0.87 -32.21
CA THR A 370 15.10 1.44 -33.39
C THR A 370 13.57 1.39 -33.29
N ALA A 371 13.01 0.53 -32.43
CA ALA A 371 11.58 0.41 -32.20
C ALA A 371 10.95 1.72 -31.71
N ARG A 372 11.69 2.55 -30.96
CA ARG A 372 11.21 3.84 -30.43
C ARG A 372 10.70 4.78 -31.52
N ILE A 373 11.40 4.84 -32.64
CA ILE A 373 11.07 5.69 -33.80
C ILE A 373 10.42 4.90 -34.95
N ALA A 374 10.27 3.59 -34.81
CA ALA A 374 9.71 2.75 -35.86
C ALA A 374 8.22 3.05 -36.10
N ASN A 375 7.82 2.96 -37.36
CA ASN A 375 6.41 2.86 -37.77
C ASN A 375 6.04 1.45 -38.25
N SER A 376 7.03 0.55 -38.35
CA SER A 376 6.82 -0.84 -38.73
C SER A 376 6.46 -1.68 -37.51
N PRO A 377 5.30 -2.37 -37.51
CA PRO A 377 4.93 -3.31 -36.45
C PRO A 377 5.97 -4.42 -36.24
N GLU A 378 6.59 -4.90 -37.31
CA GLU A 378 7.56 -6.01 -37.25
C GLU A 378 8.80 -5.64 -36.42
N VAL A 379 9.32 -4.42 -36.57
CA VAL A 379 10.46 -3.92 -35.78
C VAL A 379 10.10 -3.88 -34.29
N ILE A 380 8.88 -3.46 -33.98
CA ILE A 380 8.37 -3.34 -32.62
C ILE A 380 8.15 -4.74 -32.00
N GLU A 381 7.57 -5.67 -32.76
CA GLU A 381 7.33 -7.06 -32.35
C GLU A 381 8.65 -7.82 -32.14
N ASN A 382 9.65 -7.60 -32.99
CA ASN A 382 10.99 -8.18 -32.82
C ASN A 382 11.66 -7.66 -31.55
N PHE A 383 11.59 -6.35 -31.28
CA PHE A 383 12.12 -5.78 -30.04
C PHE A 383 11.43 -6.33 -28.79
N ALA A 384 10.10 -6.51 -28.82
CA ALA A 384 9.38 -7.14 -27.71
C ALA A 384 9.82 -8.59 -27.47
N ARG A 385 10.06 -9.36 -28.56
CA ARG A 385 10.57 -10.72 -28.49
C ARG A 385 11.96 -10.79 -27.87
N GLU A 386 12.85 -9.85 -28.21
CA GLU A 386 14.19 -9.73 -27.61
C GLU A 386 14.16 -9.41 -26.11
N LEU A 387 13.11 -8.75 -25.65
CA LEU A 387 12.88 -8.46 -24.23
C LEU A 387 12.11 -9.58 -23.51
N GLY A 388 11.51 -10.52 -24.24
CA GLY A 388 10.68 -11.58 -23.66
C GLY A 388 9.36 -11.09 -23.07
N ILE A 389 8.77 -10.02 -23.64
CA ILE A 389 7.52 -9.40 -23.18
C ILE A 389 6.47 -9.36 -24.29
N HIS A 390 5.20 -9.10 -23.92
CA HIS A 390 4.14 -8.92 -24.90
C HIS A 390 4.39 -7.69 -25.80
N PRO A 391 4.24 -7.78 -27.14
CA PRO A 391 4.45 -6.65 -28.05
C PRO A 391 3.52 -5.46 -27.78
N ALA A 392 2.31 -5.71 -27.29
CA ALA A 392 1.36 -4.67 -26.87
C ALA A 392 2.00 -3.64 -25.93
N ILE A 393 2.86 -4.07 -25.00
CA ILE A 393 3.51 -3.20 -24.02
C ILE A 393 4.40 -2.17 -24.74
N VAL A 394 5.17 -2.61 -25.73
CA VAL A 394 6.02 -1.73 -26.53
C VAL A 394 5.17 -0.77 -27.39
N PHE A 395 4.11 -1.28 -28.03
CA PHE A 395 3.16 -0.42 -28.77
C PHE A 395 2.52 0.63 -27.85
N GLY A 396 2.13 0.25 -26.63
CA GLY A 396 1.57 1.14 -25.62
C GLY A 396 2.54 2.24 -25.20
N ARG A 397 3.81 1.90 -24.95
CA ARG A 397 4.86 2.89 -24.65
C ARG A 397 5.04 3.89 -25.79
N ILE A 398 5.07 3.42 -27.05
CA ILE A 398 5.17 4.30 -28.23
C ILE A 398 3.97 5.25 -28.32
N ARG A 399 2.75 4.74 -28.09
CA ARG A 399 1.52 5.55 -28.09
C ARG A 399 1.58 6.65 -27.01
N LYS A 400 2.03 6.30 -25.80
CA LYS A 400 2.24 7.24 -24.67
C LYS A 400 3.27 8.31 -25.03
N GLU A 401 4.49 7.92 -25.44
CA GLU A 401 5.58 8.87 -25.75
C GLU A 401 5.26 9.81 -26.92
N ARG A 402 4.52 9.32 -27.93
CA ARG A 402 4.09 10.15 -29.06
C ARG A 402 2.81 10.94 -28.79
N ASN A 403 2.21 10.77 -27.62
CA ASN A 403 0.89 11.29 -27.27
C ASN A 403 -0.16 11.03 -28.38
N ASN A 404 -0.09 9.85 -29.00
CA ASN A 404 -0.95 9.48 -30.10
C ASN A 404 -1.49 8.06 -29.87
N TYR A 405 -2.73 7.99 -29.39
CA TYR A 405 -3.39 6.72 -29.09
C TYR A 405 -4.10 6.11 -30.31
N THR A 406 -4.12 6.79 -31.46
CA THR A 406 -4.72 6.27 -32.70
C THR A 406 -3.81 5.31 -33.46
N ILE A 407 -2.49 5.49 -33.33
CA ILE A 407 -1.52 4.56 -33.92
C ILE A 407 -1.54 3.22 -33.18
N PHE A 408 -1.40 2.14 -33.94
CA PHE A 408 -1.32 0.77 -33.42
C PHE A 408 -2.48 0.38 -32.47
N ALA A 409 -3.66 0.99 -32.62
CA ALA A 409 -4.80 0.76 -31.73
C ALA A 409 -5.26 -0.72 -31.71
N ASN A 410 -5.09 -1.44 -32.81
CA ASN A 410 -5.39 -2.86 -32.93
C ASN A 410 -4.27 -3.78 -32.40
N LYS A 411 -3.13 -3.25 -31.95
CA LYS A 411 -1.94 -4.01 -31.52
C LYS A 411 -1.71 -4.00 -30.01
N VAL A 412 -2.57 -3.33 -29.23
CA VAL A 412 -2.45 -3.29 -27.77
C VAL A 412 -3.22 -4.39 -27.03
N GLY A 413 -3.75 -5.38 -27.76
CA GLY A 413 -4.38 -6.57 -27.18
C GLY A 413 -5.68 -6.24 -26.43
N GLY A 414 -6.71 -5.80 -27.17
CA GLY A 414 -8.00 -5.43 -26.57
C GLY A 414 -8.85 -6.64 -26.17
N SER A 415 -9.68 -6.48 -25.13
CA SER A 415 -10.75 -7.41 -24.69
C SER A 415 -10.31 -8.76 -24.11
N SER A 416 -9.06 -8.93 -23.72
CA SER A 416 -8.54 -10.21 -23.20
C SER A 416 -8.32 -10.22 -21.68
N VAL A 417 -8.06 -9.07 -21.05
CA VAL A 417 -7.70 -9.00 -19.63
C VAL A 417 -8.92 -9.22 -18.76
N ARG A 418 -10.05 -8.58 -19.10
CA ARG A 418 -11.30 -8.73 -18.33
C ARG A 418 -11.76 -10.18 -18.28
N ALA A 419 -11.69 -10.90 -19.41
CA ALA A 419 -12.10 -12.31 -19.49
C ALA A 419 -11.27 -13.24 -18.59
N GLN A 420 -10.05 -12.86 -18.25
CA GLN A 420 -9.15 -13.65 -17.40
C GLN A 420 -9.30 -13.33 -15.90
N LEU A 421 -9.62 -12.08 -15.57
CA LEU A 421 -9.56 -11.57 -14.19
C LEU A 421 -10.92 -11.28 -13.56
N MET A 422 -11.93 -11.03 -14.38
CA MET A 422 -13.29 -10.80 -13.91
C MET A 422 -14.12 -12.02 -14.27
N GLU A 423 -14.72 -12.66 -13.27
CA GLU A 423 -15.70 -13.70 -13.51
C GLU A 423 -16.82 -13.14 -14.39
N SER A 424 -17.32 -13.96 -15.32
CA SER A 424 -18.53 -13.63 -16.06
C SER A 424 -19.67 -13.56 -15.06
N SER A 425 -20.10 -12.33 -14.73
CA SER A 425 -21.25 -12.08 -13.86
C SER A 425 -22.52 -12.65 -14.47
#